data_AF-A0A1R4ICX0-F1
#
_entry.id   AF-A0A1R4ICX0-F1
#
_cell.length_a   1.000
_cell.length_b   1.000
_cell.length_c   1.000
_cell.angle_alpha   90.00
_cell.angle_beta   90.00
_cell.angle_gamma   90.00
#
_symmetry.space_group_name_H-M   'P 1'
#
loop_
_entity.id
_entity.type
_entity.pdbx_description
1 polymer ?
#
loop_
_entity_poly.entity_id
_entity_poly.type
_entity_poly.pdbx_seq_one_letter_code
_entity_poly.pdbx_strand_id
1 'polypeptide(L)'
;MRFNTLFVASVCASALLASCNPKTAEKNQLKYTHTSIVDGDAYEFFKVVGSKLVYESDYAAYAASVAKSPQAKQLAEKVNEVYSALIPAVDSLATQNQVDFPIKGAEVFKSPVVAAVDSVETEHAVKAYSDEAYIHHVLHEVTIIKDRFERLSRNTGMELREFGSENEEKINEIFTLAGGKADEHGHH
;
A
#
# COMPACT_ATOMS: atom_id res chain seq x y z
N MET A 1 -18.53 13.70 -64.98
CA MET A 1 -18.57 13.00 -63.67
C MET A 1 -17.36 12.08 -63.54
N ARG A 2 -16.29 12.50 -62.86
CA ARG A 2 -15.21 11.63 -62.32
C ARG A 2 -14.48 12.40 -61.21
N PHE A 3 -15.04 12.40 -60.00
CA PHE A 3 -14.31 12.77 -58.79
C PHE A 3 -13.84 11.47 -58.13
N ASN A 4 -12.58 11.12 -58.41
CA ASN A 4 -11.92 9.90 -57.95
C ASN A 4 -11.73 9.93 -56.42
N THR A 5 -12.49 9.09 -55.71
CA THR A 5 -12.06 7.96 -54.86
C THR A 5 -10.77 8.01 -54.01
N LEU A 6 -9.93 9.04 -54.06
CA LEU A 6 -8.65 9.10 -53.33
C LEU A 6 -8.77 9.69 -51.91
N PHE A 7 -9.82 10.47 -51.63
CA PHE A 7 -9.98 11.10 -50.32
C PHE A 7 -10.62 10.19 -49.25
N VAL A 8 -11.29 9.11 -49.65
CA VAL A 8 -11.94 8.18 -48.70
C VAL A 8 -10.96 7.14 -48.17
N ALA A 9 -9.93 6.78 -48.95
CA ALA A 9 -8.92 5.80 -48.54
C ALA A 9 -7.94 6.34 -47.48
N SER A 10 -7.69 7.64 -47.41
CA SER A 10 -6.74 8.21 -46.45
C SER A 10 -7.32 8.40 -45.04
N VAL A 11 -8.65 8.37 -44.88
CA VAL A 11 -9.32 8.49 -43.58
C VAL A 11 -9.46 7.12 -42.89
N CYS A 12 -9.56 6.03 -43.64
CA CYS A 12 -9.59 4.68 -43.07
C CYS A 12 -8.22 4.19 -42.57
N ALA A 13 -7.12 4.67 -43.16
CA ALA A 13 -5.77 4.28 -42.73
C ALA A 13 -5.32 4.96 -41.43
N SER A 14 -5.81 6.18 -41.14
CA SER A 14 -5.47 6.91 -39.92
C SER A 14 -6.24 6.44 -38.68
N ALA A 15 -7.40 5.78 -38.85
CA ALA A 15 -8.14 5.16 -37.74
C ALA A 15 -7.50 3.83 -37.27
N LEU A 16 -6.79 3.11 -38.13
CA LEU A 16 -6.15 1.83 -37.78
C LEU A 16 -4.85 1.99 -37.00
N LEU A 17 -4.22 3.17 -37.04
CA LEU A 17 -3.00 3.46 -36.27
C LEU A 17 -3.29 4.08 -34.89
N ALA A 18 -4.53 4.53 -34.65
CA ALA A 18 -4.94 5.08 -33.36
C ALA A 18 -5.38 4.01 -32.33
N SER A 19 -5.58 2.75 -32.76
CA SER A 19 -6.14 1.71 -31.89
C SER A 19 -5.11 1.00 -31.00
N CYS A 20 -3.81 1.23 -31.23
CA CYS A 20 -2.74 0.68 -30.42
C CYS A 20 -2.02 1.81 -29.70
N ASN A 21 -2.71 2.53 -28.82
CA ASN A 21 -2.00 3.29 -27.81
C ASN A 21 -1.47 2.26 -26.79
N PRO A 22 -0.15 1.98 -26.75
CA PRO A 22 0.41 0.94 -25.88
C PRO A 22 0.05 1.20 -24.42
N LYS A 23 -0.04 2.47 -24.01
CA LYS A 23 -0.48 2.86 -22.65
C LYS A 23 -1.94 2.54 -22.36
N THR A 24 -2.80 2.55 -23.37
CA THR A 24 -4.21 2.14 -23.22
C THR A 24 -4.34 0.63 -23.20
N ALA A 25 -3.54 -0.09 -24.01
CA ALA A 25 -3.48 -1.55 -23.99
C ALA A 25 -2.97 -2.08 -22.64
N GLU A 26 -1.92 -1.49 -22.10
CA GLU A 26 -1.32 -1.82 -20.79
C GLU A 26 -2.29 -1.60 -19.63
N LYS A 27 -2.99 -0.45 -19.59
CA LYS A 27 -4.06 -0.19 -18.60
C LYS A 27 -5.23 -1.16 -18.71
N ASN A 28 -5.57 -1.58 -19.93
CA ASN A 28 -6.62 -2.57 -20.16
C ASN A 28 -6.16 -3.99 -19.78
N GLN A 29 -4.87 -4.32 -19.91
CA GLN A 29 -4.33 -5.61 -19.44
C GLN A 29 -4.54 -5.77 -17.94
N LEU A 30 -4.11 -4.81 -17.11
CA LEU A 30 -4.37 -4.86 -15.67
C LEU A 30 -5.87 -5.09 -15.37
N LYS A 31 -6.74 -4.34 -16.04
CA LYS A 31 -8.19 -4.40 -15.84
C LYS A 31 -8.84 -5.74 -16.22
N TYR A 32 -8.32 -6.46 -17.22
CA TYR A 32 -8.99 -7.63 -17.81
C TYR A 32 -8.24 -8.95 -17.59
N THR A 33 -6.92 -8.94 -17.42
CA THR A 33 -6.11 -10.16 -17.32
C THR A 33 -5.54 -10.40 -15.93
N HIS A 34 -5.49 -9.38 -15.05
CA HIS A 34 -4.90 -9.48 -13.71
C HIS A 34 -3.48 -10.08 -13.73
N THR A 35 -2.76 -9.88 -14.84
CA THR A 35 -1.39 -10.37 -15.04
C THR A 35 -0.41 -9.38 -14.44
N SER A 36 0.36 -9.84 -13.47
CA SER A 36 1.46 -9.10 -12.86
C SER A 36 2.77 -9.36 -13.60
N ILE A 37 3.64 -8.35 -13.69
CA ILE A 37 4.99 -8.47 -14.27
C ILE A 37 6.09 -8.64 -13.22
N VAL A 38 5.74 -8.72 -11.94
CA VAL A 38 6.70 -8.86 -10.84
C VAL A 38 6.91 -10.30 -10.39
N ASP A 39 8.06 -10.55 -9.78
CA ASP A 39 8.36 -11.83 -9.13
C ASP A 39 7.51 -12.07 -7.87
N GLY A 40 7.62 -13.27 -7.30
CA GLY A 40 6.80 -13.68 -6.16
C GLY A 40 7.01 -12.84 -4.90
N ASP A 41 8.24 -12.39 -4.63
CA ASP A 41 8.55 -11.57 -3.45
C ASP A 41 7.94 -10.17 -3.59
N ALA A 42 8.05 -9.58 -4.78
CA ALA A 42 7.42 -8.28 -5.06
C ALA A 42 5.89 -8.37 -5.08
N TYR A 43 5.31 -9.45 -5.60
CA TYR A 43 3.87 -9.65 -5.54
C TYR A 43 3.36 -9.77 -4.10
N GLU A 44 4.04 -10.55 -3.25
CA GLU A 44 3.70 -10.63 -1.83
C GLU A 44 3.97 -9.32 -1.08
N PHE A 45 4.98 -8.54 -1.47
CA PHE A 45 5.15 -7.17 -0.96
C PHE A 45 3.91 -6.33 -1.20
N PHE A 46 3.43 -6.23 -2.45
CA PHE A 46 2.25 -5.43 -2.76
C PHE A 46 0.98 -5.94 -2.06
N LYS A 47 0.82 -7.26 -1.96
CA LYS A 47 -0.32 -7.86 -1.28
C LYS A 47 -0.32 -7.56 0.21
N VAL A 48 0.81 -7.79 0.89
CA VAL A 48 0.91 -7.65 2.35
C VAL A 48 1.02 -6.19 2.76
N VAL A 49 1.97 -5.45 2.20
CA VAL A 49 2.19 -4.04 2.55
C VAL A 49 1.03 -3.19 2.06
N GLY A 50 0.55 -3.44 0.85
CA GLY A 50 -0.59 -2.72 0.28
C GLY A 50 -1.91 -2.92 1.01
N SER A 51 -2.16 -4.11 1.57
CA SER A 51 -3.37 -4.34 2.38
C SER A 51 -3.30 -3.72 3.78
N LYS A 52 -2.09 -3.49 4.31
CA LYS A 52 -1.88 -3.00 5.67
C LYS A 52 -1.72 -1.49 5.75
N LEU A 53 -1.01 -0.85 4.82
CA LEU A 53 -0.64 0.56 4.92
C LEU A 53 -1.85 1.49 5.15
N VAL A 54 -2.95 1.27 4.44
CA VAL A 54 -4.15 2.12 4.58
C VAL A 54 -4.79 1.94 5.95
N TYR A 55 -5.04 0.70 6.36
CA TYR A 55 -5.62 0.40 7.68
C TYR A 55 -4.75 0.95 8.81
N GLU A 56 -3.45 0.66 8.79
CA GLU A 56 -2.53 1.02 9.86
C GLU A 56 -2.32 2.54 9.93
N SER A 57 -2.33 3.23 8.78
CA SER A 57 -2.27 4.69 8.76
C SER A 57 -3.51 5.33 9.40
N ASP A 58 -4.70 4.83 9.08
CA ASP A 58 -5.97 5.33 9.64
C ASP A 58 -6.09 4.99 11.14
N TYR A 59 -5.67 3.78 11.53
CA TYR A 59 -5.66 3.39 12.93
C TYR A 59 -4.66 4.23 13.73
N ALA A 60 -3.50 4.53 13.17
CA ALA A 60 -2.52 5.42 13.78
C ALA A 60 -3.04 6.86 13.91
N ALA A 61 -3.76 7.39 12.91
CA ALA A 61 -4.40 8.69 13.03
C ALA A 61 -5.42 8.73 14.20
N TYR A 62 -6.23 7.68 14.33
CA TYR A 62 -7.14 7.53 15.47
C TYR A 62 -6.36 7.43 16.79
N ALA A 63 -5.36 6.55 16.88
CA ALA A 63 -4.55 6.34 18.07
C ALA A 63 -3.87 7.65 18.54
N ALA A 64 -3.30 8.45 17.63
CA ALA A 64 -2.70 9.74 17.96
C ALA A 64 -3.69 10.72 18.61
N SER A 65 -4.99 10.60 18.30
CA SER A 65 -6.04 11.43 18.87
C SER A 65 -6.54 10.98 20.26
N VAL A 66 -6.40 9.69 20.59
CA VAL A 66 -6.93 9.10 21.84
C VAL A 66 -5.85 8.61 22.82
N ALA A 67 -4.60 8.52 22.38
CA ALA A 67 -3.46 8.07 23.18
C ALA A 67 -3.30 8.92 24.45
N LYS A 68 -3.01 8.25 25.57
CA LYS A 68 -2.84 8.90 26.88
C LYS A 68 -1.36 9.08 27.25
N SER A 69 -0.51 8.18 26.78
CA SER A 69 0.93 8.16 27.00
C SER A 69 1.65 8.89 25.87
N PRO A 70 2.72 9.65 26.18
CA PRO A 70 3.56 10.28 25.17
C PRO A 70 4.14 9.27 24.18
N GLN A 71 4.52 8.07 24.65
CA GLN A 71 5.10 7.02 23.81
C GLN A 71 4.11 6.53 22.74
N ALA A 72 2.88 6.15 23.13
CA ALA A 72 1.88 5.68 22.18
C ALA A 72 1.50 6.78 21.18
N LYS A 73 1.41 8.03 21.64
CA LYS A 73 1.13 9.18 20.78
C LYS A 73 2.24 9.42 19.76
N GLN A 74 3.50 9.46 20.19
CA GLN A 74 4.65 9.64 19.31
C GLN A 74 4.75 8.50 18.28
N LEU A 75 4.54 7.26 18.72
CA LEU A 75 4.53 6.10 17.82
C LEU A 75 3.42 6.24 16.78
N ALA A 76 2.20 6.62 17.20
CA ALA A 76 1.07 6.80 16.31
C ALA A 76 1.28 7.92 15.28
N GLU A 77 1.81 9.06 15.72
CA GLU A 77 2.16 10.17 14.82
C GLU A 77 3.18 9.73 13.78
N LYS A 78 4.24 9.00 14.19
CA LYS A 78 5.27 8.49 13.28
C LYS A 78 4.73 7.45 12.30
N VAL A 79 3.91 6.50 12.76
CA VAL A 79 3.27 5.50 11.89
C VAL A 79 2.41 6.18 10.84
N ASN A 80 1.54 7.13 11.25
CA ASN A 80 0.68 7.84 10.32
C ASN A 80 1.49 8.67 9.30
N GLU A 81 2.53 9.37 9.75
CA GLU A 81 3.45 10.14 8.90
C GLU A 81 4.05 9.27 7.79
N VAL A 82 4.70 8.17 8.18
CA VAL A 82 5.43 7.31 7.25
C VAL A 82 4.46 6.55 6.33
N TYR A 83 3.40 5.93 6.88
CA TYR A 83 2.51 5.10 6.08
C TYR A 83 1.66 5.93 5.13
N SER A 84 1.19 7.12 5.53
CA SER A 84 0.49 8.03 4.61
C SER A 84 1.36 8.46 3.44
N ALA A 85 2.67 8.66 3.66
CA ALA A 85 3.60 9.00 2.59
C ALA A 85 3.91 7.80 1.67
N LEU A 86 3.91 6.57 2.20
CA LEU A 86 4.15 5.35 1.43
C LEU A 86 2.96 4.94 0.56
N ILE A 87 1.72 5.16 0.99
CA ILE A 87 0.50 4.77 0.24
C ILE A 87 0.54 5.19 -1.24
N PRO A 88 0.72 6.47 -1.59
CA PRO A 88 0.74 6.88 -3.00
C PRO A 88 1.95 6.33 -3.77
N ALA A 89 3.08 6.09 -3.10
CA ALA A 89 4.26 5.53 -3.73
C ALA A 89 4.07 4.03 -4.06
N VAL A 90 3.50 3.27 -3.13
CA VAL A 90 3.17 1.85 -3.32
C VAL A 90 2.07 1.69 -4.38
N ASP A 91 1.05 2.56 -4.40
CA ASP A 91 0.01 2.57 -5.44
C ASP A 91 0.59 2.81 -6.84
N SER A 92 1.48 3.80 -6.95
CA SER A 92 2.19 4.08 -8.20
C SER A 92 3.04 2.90 -8.66
N LEU A 93 3.82 2.30 -7.75
CA LEU A 93 4.64 1.13 -8.05
C LEU A 93 3.80 -0.08 -8.44
N ALA A 94 2.70 -0.34 -7.76
CA ALA A 94 1.80 -1.43 -8.09
C ALA A 94 1.19 -1.25 -9.49
N THR A 95 0.75 -0.03 -9.81
CA THR A 95 0.22 0.30 -11.14
C THR A 95 1.25 0.08 -12.24
N GLN A 96 2.51 0.51 -12.03
CA GLN A 96 3.61 0.31 -12.97
C GLN A 96 3.94 -1.17 -13.17
N ASN A 97 3.77 -1.96 -12.11
CA ASN A 97 4.06 -3.39 -12.08
C ASN A 97 2.85 -4.28 -12.40
N GLN A 98 1.75 -3.68 -12.86
CA GLN A 98 0.50 -4.37 -13.20
C GLN A 98 -0.03 -5.23 -12.05
N VAL A 99 0.08 -4.72 -10.83
CA VAL A 99 -0.53 -5.30 -9.64
C VAL A 99 -1.77 -4.49 -9.28
N ASP A 100 -2.90 -5.17 -9.07
CA ASP A 100 -4.14 -4.50 -8.65
C ASP A 100 -3.96 -3.87 -7.27
N PHE A 101 -4.02 -2.53 -7.22
CA PHE A 101 -3.93 -1.76 -5.99
C PHE A 101 -5.07 -0.74 -5.87
N PRO A 102 -5.60 -0.48 -4.66
CA PRO A 102 -5.41 -1.27 -3.44
C PRO A 102 -5.97 -2.69 -3.61
N ILE A 103 -5.41 -3.63 -2.85
CA ILE A 103 -5.85 -5.03 -2.89
C ILE A 103 -7.34 -5.08 -2.56
N LYS A 104 -8.16 -5.55 -3.51
CA LYS A 104 -9.61 -5.66 -3.33
C LYS A 104 -9.91 -6.46 -2.06
N GLY A 105 -10.76 -5.90 -1.20
CA GLY A 105 -11.14 -6.54 0.06
C GLY A 105 -10.14 -6.37 1.20
N ALA A 106 -9.13 -5.51 1.06
CA ALA A 106 -8.32 -5.07 2.19
C ALA A 106 -9.22 -4.49 3.29
N GLU A 107 -8.87 -4.79 4.54
CA GLU A 107 -9.60 -4.28 5.69
C GLU A 107 -9.48 -2.75 5.75
N VAL A 108 -10.59 -2.08 6.05
CA VAL A 108 -10.62 -0.63 6.24
C VAL A 108 -10.87 -0.37 7.71
N PHE A 109 -10.02 0.44 8.32
CA PHE A 109 -10.20 0.83 9.70
C PHE A 109 -11.50 1.61 9.87
N LYS A 110 -12.31 1.21 10.85
CA LYS A 110 -13.51 1.93 11.25
C LYS A 110 -13.33 2.38 12.69
N SER A 111 -13.20 3.69 12.89
CA SER A 111 -13.14 4.26 14.23
C SER A 111 -14.36 3.79 15.04
N PRO A 112 -14.19 3.37 16.29
CA PRO A 112 -15.32 3.06 17.15
C PRO A 112 -16.19 4.32 17.27
N VAL A 113 -17.40 4.24 16.73
CA VAL A 113 -18.41 5.29 16.91
C VAL A 113 -18.83 5.23 18.36
N VAL A 114 -18.66 6.33 19.10
CA VAL A 114 -19.28 6.49 20.41
C VAL A 114 -20.78 6.53 20.15
N ALA A 115 -21.45 5.37 20.22
CA ALA A 115 -22.89 5.27 20.05
C ALA A 115 -23.55 6.05 21.20
N ALA A 116 -23.91 7.30 20.92
CA ALA A 116 -24.87 8.01 21.73
C ALA A 116 -26.25 7.35 21.50
N VAL A 117 -26.63 6.53 22.46
CA VAL A 117 -28.00 6.14 22.84
C VAL A 117 -28.76 5.20 21.89
N ASP A 118 -29.15 4.09 22.50
CA ASP A 118 -30.28 3.19 22.23
C ASP A 118 -30.19 2.11 21.12
N SER A 119 -30.22 0.87 21.63
CA SER A 119 -30.77 -0.34 21.02
C SER A 119 -29.99 -1.12 19.94
N VAL A 120 -29.86 -2.42 20.26
CA VAL A 120 -29.56 -3.61 19.44
C VAL A 120 -28.07 -3.92 19.19
N GLU A 121 -27.69 -5.11 19.71
CA GLU A 121 -26.45 -5.84 19.47
C GLU A 121 -25.94 -5.70 18.04
N THR A 122 -24.72 -5.20 17.91
CA THR A 122 -23.87 -5.50 16.77
C THR A 122 -22.62 -6.17 17.30
N GLU A 123 -22.53 -7.46 16.98
CA GLU A 123 -21.37 -8.31 17.19
C GLU A 123 -20.10 -7.63 16.64
N HIS A 124 -18.99 -7.90 17.31
CA HIS A 124 -17.65 -7.29 17.18
C HIS A 124 -17.49 -6.10 18.11
N ALA A 125 -17.33 -6.40 19.40
CA ALA A 125 -16.66 -5.51 20.33
C ALA A 125 -15.28 -5.17 19.72
N VAL A 126 -15.18 -3.99 19.09
CA VAL A 126 -13.89 -3.36 18.81
C VAL A 126 -13.16 -3.38 20.15
N LYS A 127 -12.08 -4.16 20.26
CA LYS A 127 -11.26 -4.19 21.48
C LYS A 127 -10.99 -2.74 21.83
N ALA A 128 -11.48 -2.30 22.99
CA ALA A 128 -11.36 -0.90 23.38
C ALA A 128 -9.89 -0.52 23.33
N TYR A 129 -9.60 0.62 22.69
CA TYR A 129 -8.23 1.10 22.53
C TYR A 129 -7.52 1.19 23.89
N SER A 130 -6.28 0.71 23.93
CA SER A 130 -5.33 1.01 25.00
C SER A 130 -3.95 1.23 24.41
N ASP A 131 -3.19 2.13 25.01
CA ASP A 131 -1.84 2.47 24.59
C ASP A 131 -0.92 1.22 24.51
N GLU A 132 -0.99 0.33 25.51
CA GLU A 132 -0.21 -0.92 25.56
C GLU A 132 -0.58 -1.85 24.38
N ALA A 133 -1.87 -2.05 24.14
CA ALA A 133 -2.34 -2.90 23.06
C ALA A 133 -1.99 -2.31 21.69
N TYR A 134 -2.06 -0.98 21.57
CA TYR A 134 -1.66 -0.27 20.36
C TYR A 134 -0.17 -0.43 20.06
N ILE A 135 0.71 -0.22 21.04
CA ILE A 135 2.16 -0.38 20.85
C ILE A 135 2.48 -1.84 20.45
N HIS A 136 1.89 -2.83 21.13
CA HIS A 136 2.10 -4.24 20.78
C HIS A 136 1.57 -4.59 19.38
N HIS A 137 0.42 -4.02 18.99
CA HIS A 137 -0.13 -4.16 17.64
C HIS A 137 0.83 -3.60 16.59
N VAL A 138 1.28 -2.35 16.77
CA VAL A 138 2.23 -1.72 15.83
C VAL A 138 3.52 -2.51 15.75
N LEU A 139 4.07 -2.99 16.86
CA LEU A 139 5.28 -3.82 16.84
C LEU A 139 5.09 -5.09 15.99
N HIS A 140 3.95 -5.77 16.14
CA HIS A 140 3.64 -6.96 15.33
C HIS A 140 3.56 -6.62 13.84
N GLU A 141 2.79 -5.58 13.49
CA GLU A 141 2.52 -5.21 12.11
C GLU A 141 3.75 -4.65 11.39
N VAL A 142 4.51 -3.78 12.05
CA VAL A 142 5.74 -3.24 11.48
C VAL A 142 6.81 -4.32 11.31
N THR A 143 6.82 -5.36 12.15
CA THR A 143 7.71 -6.53 11.94
C THR A 143 7.38 -7.24 10.63
N ILE A 144 6.09 -7.44 10.33
CA ILE A 144 5.65 -8.06 9.07
C ILE A 144 6.02 -7.15 7.88
N ILE A 145 5.75 -5.85 7.99
CA ILE A 145 6.07 -4.88 6.93
C ILE A 145 7.59 -4.83 6.69
N LYS A 146 8.39 -4.81 7.75
CA LYS A 146 9.85 -4.81 7.68
C LYS A 146 10.41 -6.02 6.93
N ASP A 147 9.97 -7.25 7.22
CA ASP A 147 10.39 -8.44 6.45
C ASP A 147 10.10 -8.30 4.95
N ARG A 148 8.97 -7.67 4.59
CA ARG A 148 8.63 -7.43 3.18
C ARG A 148 9.54 -6.39 2.53
N PHE A 149 9.88 -5.30 3.22
CA PHE A 149 10.84 -4.31 2.72
C PHE A 149 12.24 -4.91 2.55
N GLU A 150 12.70 -5.74 3.48
CA GLU A 150 14.00 -6.43 3.38
C GLU A 150 14.07 -7.44 2.23
N ARG A 151 12.97 -8.14 1.95
CA ARG A 151 12.89 -9.02 0.77
C ARG A 151 12.87 -8.20 -0.52
N LEU A 152 12.15 -7.08 -0.52
CA LEU A 152 12.07 -6.18 -1.66
C LEU A 152 13.44 -5.55 -2.00
N SER A 153 14.28 -5.24 -0.99
CA SER A 153 15.65 -4.74 -1.23
C SER A 153 16.60 -5.77 -1.87
N ARG A 154 16.18 -7.02 -2.02
CA ARG A 154 16.89 -8.08 -2.76
C ARG A 154 16.16 -8.50 -4.04
N ASN A 155 15.14 -7.74 -4.45
CA ASN A 155 14.31 -8.06 -5.61
C ASN A 155 15.08 -7.98 -6.93
N THR A 156 14.56 -8.68 -7.95
CA THR A 156 15.12 -8.65 -9.31
C THR A 156 14.81 -7.35 -10.05
N GLY A 157 13.73 -6.66 -9.71
CA GLY A 157 13.37 -5.34 -10.22
C GLY A 157 14.18 -4.22 -9.56
N MET A 158 14.92 -3.45 -10.37
CA MET A 158 15.79 -2.37 -9.86
C MET A 158 15.02 -1.29 -9.12
N GLU A 159 13.90 -0.81 -9.68
CA GLU A 159 13.05 0.23 -9.08
C GLU A 159 12.45 -0.22 -7.74
N LEU A 160 12.02 -1.49 -7.66
CA LEU A 160 11.47 -2.07 -6.44
C LEU A 160 12.54 -2.22 -5.36
N ARG A 161 13.74 -2.64 -5.76
CA ARG A 161 14.89 -2.73 -4.88
C ARG A 161 15.27 -1.37 -4.31
N GLU A 162 15.39 -0.36 -5.16
CA GLU A 162 15.69 1.01 -4.75
C GLU A 162 14.63 1.53 -3.79
N PHE A 163 13.35 1.34 -4.12
CA PHE A 163 12.25 1.71 -3.23
C PHE A 163 12.33 1.03 -1.86
N GLY A 164 12.67 -0.25 -1.84
CA GLY A 164 12.90 -1.01 -0.60
C GLY A 164 14.00 -0.38 0.24
N SER A 165 15.17 -0.14 -0.37
CA SER A 165 16.34 0.44 0.31
C SER A 165 16.12 1.88 0.80
N GLU A 166 15.45 2.73 0.02
CA GLU A 166 15.20 4.14 0.37
C GLU A 166 14.23 4.32 1.55
N ASN A 167 13.40 3.31 1.83
CA ASN A 167 12.37 3.40 2.86
C ASN A 167 12.64 2.46 4.05
N GLU A 168 13.65 1.58 3.96
CA GLU A 168 14.02 0.65 5.02
C GLU A 168 14.29 1.37 6.36
N GLU A 169 15.03 2.48 6.33
CA GLU A 169 15.34 3.26 7.52
C GLU A 169 14.08 3.80 8.22
N LYS A 170 13.10 4.29 7.45
CA LYS A 170 11.84 4.82 7.99
C LYS A 170 11.01 3.72 8.66
N ILE A 171 11.01 2.52 8.09
CA ILE A 171 10.34 1.36 8.69
C ILE A 171 11.07 0.89 9.95
N ASN A 172 12.40 0.90 9.95
CA ASN A 172 13.21 0.57 11.12
C ASN A 172 13.00 1.55 12.27
N GLU A 173 12.83 2.85 11.98
CA GLU A 173 12.51 3.87 12.99
C GLU A 173 11.21 3.52 13.74
N ILE A 174 10.14 3.17 13.01
CA ILE A 174 8.88 2.73 13.62
C ILE A 174 9.08 1.48 14.46
N PHE A 175 9.80 0.48 13.93
CA PHE A 175 10.07 -0.77 14.64
C PHE A 175 10.80 -0.53 15.96
N THR A 176 11.83 0.33 15.97
CA THR A 176 12.54 0.69 17.20
C THR A 176 11.66 1.48 18.18
N LEU A 177 10.86 2.44 17.70
CA LEU A 177 9.92 3.19 18.55
C LEU A 177 8.85 2.30 19.20
N ALA A 178 8.45 1.23 18.51
CA ALA A 178 7.52 0.22 19.01
C ALA A 178 8.17 -0.77 20.01
N GLY A 179 9.47 -0.64 20.28
CA GLY A 179 10.22 -1.49 21.21
C GLY A 179 10.93 -2.69 20.55
N GLY A 180 10.97 -2.73 19.22
CA GLY A 180 11.77 -3.68 18.46
C GLY A 180 13.27 -3.46 18.71
N LYS A 181 14.02 -4.55 18.87
CA LYS A 181 15.47 -4.50 19.02
C LYS A 181 16.11 -4.57 17.64
N ALA A 182 16.99 -3.63 17.32
CA ALA A 182 17.77 -3.70 16.09
C ALA A 182 18.54 -5.04 16.04
N ASP A 183 18.51 -5.72 14.91
CA ASP A 183 19.33 -6.90 14.70
C ASP A 183 20.80 -6.46 14.61
N GLU A 184 21.51 -6.51 15.74
CA GLU A 184 22.95 -6.21 15.82
C GLU A 184 23.82 -7.19 14.99
N HIS A 185 23.22 -8.19 14.35
CA HIS A 185 23.91 -9.30 13.66
C HIS A 185 23.52 -9.47 12.17
N GLY A 186 22.75 -8.55 11.59
CA GLY A 186 22.43 -8.54 10.16
C GLY A 186 23.59 -8.03 9.33
N HIS A 187 24.68 -8.80 9.22
CA HIS A 187 25.83 -8.42 8.39
C HIS A 187 25.45 -8.35 6.91
N HIS A 188 25.76 -7.19 6.32
CA HIS A 188 25.94 -6.95 4.87
C HIS A 188 26.83 -8.01 4.21
#